data_AF-A0A9P7RBD8-F1
#
_entry.id   AF-A0A9P7RBD8-F1
#
_cell.length_a   1.000
_cell.length_b   1.000
_cell.length_c   1.000
_cell.angle_alpha   90.00
_cell.angle_beta   90.00
_cell.angle_gamma   90.00
#
_symmetry.space_group_name_H-M   'P 1'
#
loop_
_entity.id
_entity.type
_entity.pdbx_description
1 polymer ?
#
loop_
_entity_poly.entity_id
_entity_poly.type
_entity_poly.pdbx_seq_one_letter_code
_entity_poly.pdbx_strand_id
1 'polypeptide(L)'
;MIIQAILKTTVLAAGAIAATITARNDDGTNGFRLWANMLYPDSPGNGPIIQGYELGYVSDAACQATVILVPESQGIIFYANNNTIGVDFGGDASSFAGMVVPWRGPAMVPSGRPVELKCEDGTQGLTLNDNGVYYPGEMGPDFNGAFMVCEDGAEPFLSFYGWGQRPLWGCTVIQLLPIY
;
A
#
# COMPACT_ATOMS: atom_id res chain seq x y z
N MET A 1 7.24 64.52 -10.80
CA MET A 1 6.32 63.36 -10.59
C MET A 1 5.81 63.00 -11.98
N ILE A 2 5.98 61.81 -12.54
CA ILE A 2 5.62 60.48 -12.03
C ILE A 2 6.63 59.45 -12.58
N ILE A 3 7.16 58.61 -11.68
CA ILE A 3 8.01 57.45 -11.96
C ILE A 3 7.10 56.31 -12.41
N GLN A 4 7.29 55.74 -13.61
CA GLN A 4 6.69 54.46 -13.98
C GLN A 4 7.74 53.36 -13.80
N ALA A 5 7.67 52.68 -12.66
CA ALA A 5 8.45 51.47 -12.40
C ALA A 5 7.72 50.28 -13.05
N ILE A 6 8.31 49.71 -14.10
CA ILE A 6 7.87 48.44 -14.67
C ILE A 6 8.35 47.33 -13.72
N LEU A 7 7.46 46.82 -12.89
CA LEU A 7 7.74 45.69 -11.99
C LEU A 7 7.91 44.41 -12.83
N LYS A 8 9.14 43.86 -12.84
CA LYS A 8 9.42 42.50 -13.28
C LYS A 8 8.82 41.53 -12.27
N THR A 9 7.72 40.88 -12.61
CA THR A 9 7.19 39.73 -11.87
C THR A 9 8.00 38.49 -12.21
N THR A 10 8.98 38.16 -11.38
CA THR A 10 9.59 36.83 -11.37
C THR A 10 8.58 35.85 -10.79
N VAL A 11 7.96 35.04 -11.65
CA VAL A 11 7.21 33.87 -11.23
C VAL A 11 8.23 32.84 -10.76
N LEU A 12 8.38 32.73 -9.44
CA LEU A 12 9.07 31.60 -8.82
C LEU A 12 8.18 30.37 -9.05
N ALA A 13 8.52 29.59 -10.07
CA ALA A 13 8.04 28.23 -10.21
C ALA A 13 8.62 27.43 -9.03
N ALA A 14 7.85 27.31 -7.95
CA ALA A 14 8.12 26.35 -6.91
C ALA A 14 7.89 24.96 -7.53
N GLY A 15 8.97 24.36 -8.02
CA GLY A 15 8.98 22.93 -8.31
C GLY A 15 8.67 22.23 -6.99
N ALA A 16 7.50 21.61 -6.90
CA ALA A 16 7.21 20.66 -5.85
C ALA A 16 8.15 19.48 -6.05
N ILE A 17 9.28 19.50 -5.35
CA ILE A 17 10.12 18.33 -5.21
C ILE A 17 9.28 17.39 -4.34
N ALA A 18 8.61 16.41 -4.97
CA ALA A 18 8.09 15.28 -4.23
C ALA A 18 9.30 14.68 -3.52
N ALA A 19 9.33 14.80 -2.20
CA ALA A 19 10.29 14.06 -1.39
C ALA A 19 9.90 12.59 -1.54
N THR A 20 10.49 11.92 -2.52
CA THR A 20 10.55 10.46 -2.53
C THR A 20 11.27 10.11 -1.25
N ILE A 21 10.52 9.64 -0.24
CA ILE A 21 11.12 9.05 0.95
C ILE A 21 12.03 7.96 0.41
N THR A 22 13.34 8.18 0.51
CA THR A 22 14.34 7.20 0.11
C THR A 22 13.98 5.94 0.89
N ALA A 23 13.72 4.84 0.19
CA ALA A 23 13.46 3.53 0.79
C ALA A 23 14.46 3.35 1.94
N ARG A 24 13.94 3.35 3.18
CA ARG A 24 14.78 3.40 4.38
C ARG A 24 15.55 2.09 4.47
N ASN A 25 16.86 2.20 4.66
CA ASN A 25 17.90 1.17 4.64
C ASN A 25 17.49 -0.28 4.99
N ASP A 26 18.14 -1.20 4.27
CA ASP A 26 18.06 -2.67 4.31
C ASP A 26 18.60 -3.33 5.61
N ASP A 27 18.69 -2.62 6.73
CA ASP A 27 19.27 -3.12 7.99
C ASP A 27 18.22 -3.45 9.07
N GLY A 28 16.93 -3.34 8.75
CA GLY A 28 15.84 -3.61 9.69
C GLY A 28 15.66 -2.54 10.78
N THR A 29 16.39 -1.41 10.72
CA THR A 29 16.34 -0.38 11.78
C THR A 29 15.30 0.72 11.56
N ASN A 30 14.53 0.65 10.47
CA ASN A 30 13.60 1.70 10.05
C ASN A 30 12.23 1.18 9.59
N GLY A 31 11.75 0.13 10.26
CA GLY A 31 10.44 -0.44 9.97
C GLY A 31 9.29 0.49 10.32
N PHE A 32 8.10 0.14 9.83
CA PHE A 32 6.85 0.86 10.06
C PHE A 32 5.70 -0.15 10.17
N ARG A 33 4.66 0.19 10.93
CA ARG A 33 3.38 -0.52 10.82
C ARG A 33 2.56 0.12 9.70
N LEU A 34 1.66 -0.66 9.11
CA LEU A 34 0.71 -0.17 8.13
C LEU A 34 -0.69 -0.27 8.73
N TRP A 35 -1.42 0.85 8.76
CA TRP A 35 -2.82 0.86 9.18
C TRP A 35 -3.75 1.21 8.03
N ALA A 36 -4.98 0.74 8.12
CA ALA A 36 -6.03 0.94 7.15
C ALA A 36 -6.77 2.25 7.43
N ASN A 37 -6.68 3.17 6.48
CA ASN A 37 -7.51 4.36 6.40
C ASN A 37 -8.65 4.12 5.41
N MET A 38 -9.90 4.08 5.88
CA MET A 38 -11.07 3.83 5.04
C MET A 38 -11.32 5.01 4.11
N LEU A 39 -11.52 4.72 2.83
CA LEU A 39 -11.92 5.73 1.84
C LEU A 39 -13.42 5.65 1.56
N TYR A 40 -13.89 4.50 1.11
CA TYR A 40 -15.31 4.24 0.85
C TYR A 40 -15.59 2.74 0.76
N PRO A 41 -16.79 2.27 1.14
CA PRO A 41 -17.24 0.92 0.82
C PRO A 41 -17.62 0.81 -0.66
N ASP A 42 -17.45 -0.36 -1.29
CA ASP A 42 -17.86 -0.58 -2.69
C ASP A 42 -19.37 -0.37 -2.89
N SER A 43 -20.19 -0.75 -1.90
CA SER A 43 -21.63 -0.43 -1.88
C SER A 43 -22.05 0.17 -0.54
N PRO A 44 -23.01 1.13 -0.54
CA PRO A 44 -23.43 1.80 0.70
C PRO A 44 -23.87 0.81 1.77
N GLY A 45 -23.19 0.81 2.92
CA GLY A 45 -23.51 -0.03 4.06
C GLY A 45 -23.00 -1.48 3.97
N ASN A 46 -22.23 -1.85 2.95
CA ASN A 46 -21.63 -3.18 2.82
C ASN A 46 -20.11 -3.10 2.86
N GLY A 47 -19.50 -3.99 3.63
CA GLY A 47 -18.05 -4.13 3.76
C GLY A 47 -17.55 -3.91 5.18
N PRO A 48 -16.33 -4.40 5.49
CA PRO A 48 -15.77 -4.33 6.82
C PRO A 48 -15.53 -2.88 7.26
N ILE A 49 -15.85 -2.58 8.53
CA ILE A 49 -15.51 -1.32 9.19
C ILE A 49 -14.17 -1.51 9.91
N ILE A 50 -13.09 -1.08 9.25
CA ILE A 50 -11.71 -1.40 9.64
C ILE A 50 -10.82 -0.16 9.77
N GLN A 51 -11.41 1.02 9.98
CA GLN A 51 -10.65 2.23 10.24
C GLN A 51 -9.72 2.01 11.43
N GLY A 52 -8.42 2.21 11.20
CA GLY A 52 -7.40 2.11 12.23
C GLY A 52 -6.92 0.69 12.56
N TYR A 53 -7.42 -0.32 11.87
CA TYR A 53 -6.85 -1.66 11.93
C TYR A 53 -5.46 -1.66 11.30
N GLU A 54 -4.56 -2.48 11.81
CA GLU A 54 -3.19 -2.62 11.31
C GLU A 54 -3.04 -3.89 10.48
N LEU A 55 -2.01 -3.95 9.64
CA LEU A 55 -1.68 -5.15 8.90
C LEU A 55 -0.93 -6.15 9.79
N GLY A 56 -1.39 -7.40 9.74
CA GLY A 56 -0.73 -8.58 10.28
C GLY A 56 -0.57 -9.64 9.19
N TYR A 57 -0.13 -10.83 9.57
CA TYR A 57 -0.13 -11.97 8.66
C TYR A 57 -0.39 -13.29 9.39
N VAL A 58 -0.92 -14.26 8.65
CA VAL A 58 -1.05 -15.67 9.08
C VAL A 58 -0.13 -16.51 8.22
N SER A 59 0.78 -17.25 8.84
CA SER A 59 1.76 -18.07 8.12
C SER A 59 1.08 -19.32 7.55
N ASP A 60 1.18 -19.50 6.23
CA ASP A 60 0.62 -20.65 5.51
C ASP A 60 1.67 -21.76 5.32
N ALA A 61 2.93 -21.37 5.13
CA ALA A 61 4.06 -22.28 4.97
C ALA A 61 5.38 -21.60 5.39
N ALA A 62 6.51 -22.30 5.23
CA ALA A 62 7.84 -21.71 5.43
C ALA A 62 8.05 -20.53 4.47
N CYS A 63 8.16 -19.32 5.04
CA CYS A 63 8.28 -18.05 4.33
C CYS A 63 7.18 -17.75 3.29
N GLN A 64 5.95 -18.15 3.61
CA GLN A 64 4.74 -17.72 2.91
C GLN A 64 3.65 -17.41 3.92
N ALA A 65 3.00 -16.27 3.77
CA ALA A 65 1.89 -15.87 4.63
C ALA A 65 0.83 -15.07 3.88
N THR A 66 -0.39 -15.09 4.42
CA THR A 66 -1.50 -14.27 3.96
C THR A 66 -1.59 -13.01 4.82
N VAL A 67 -1.72 -11.84 4.19
CA VAL A 67 -1.87 -10.56 4.90
C VAL A 67 -3.30 -10.38 5.39
N ILE A 68 -3.45 -10.17 6.69
CA ILE A 68 -4.74 -9.97 7.37
C ILE A 68 -4.79 -8.60 8.05
N LEU A 69 -5.98 -8.20 8.47
CA LEU A 69 -6.16 -7.02 9.32
C LEU A 69 -6.35 -7.44 10.77
N VAL A 70 -5.61 -6.77 11.64
CA VAL A 70 -5.64 -6.98 13.09
C VAL A 70 -6.00 -5.67 13.80
N PRO A 71 -6.52 -5.71 15.03
CA PRO A 71 -6.78 -4.49 15.81
C PRO A 71 -5.53 -3.60 15.96
N GLU A 72 -5.77 -2.33 16.25
CA GLU A 72 -4.72 -1.35 16.53
C GLU A 72 -3.69 -1.88 17.55
N SER A 73 -2.40 -1.56 17.33
CA SER A 73 -1.26 -2.00 18.15
C SER A 73 -0.96 -3.51 18.13
N GLN A 74 -1.64 -4.30 17.29
CA GLN A 74 -1.33 -5.73 17.07
C GLN A 74 -0.67 -5.99 15.71
N GLY A 75 -0.50 -4.96 14.90
CA GLY A 75 0.14 -5.05 13.60
C GLY A 75 1.61 -5.40 13.70
N ILE A 76 2.14 -5.91 12.58
CA ILE A 76 3.53 -6.29 12.45
C ILE A 76 4.34 -5.17 11.77
N ILE A 77 5.66 -5.27 11.89
CA ILE A 77 6.59 -4.29 11.31
C ILE A 77 6.90 -4.70 9.87
N PHE A 78 6.59 -3.81 8.94
CA PHE A 78 7.00 -3.87 7.54
C PHE A 78 8.27 -3.05 7.30
N TYR A 79 8.96 -3.38 6.22
CA TYR A 79 10.13 -2.69 5.72
C TYR A 79 9.98 -2.44 4.22
N ALA A 80 10.66 -1.41 3.72
CA ALA A 80 10.73 -1.12 2.29
C ALA A 80 12.15 -1.43 1.78
N ASN A 81 12.28 -2.38 0.86
CA ASN A 81 13.55 -2.84 0.30
C ASN A 81 13.45 -2.88 -1.23
N ASN A 82 14.37 -2.23 -1.94
CA ASN A 82 14.46 -2.27 -3.42
C ASN A 82 13.10 -2.16 -4.16
N ASN A 83 12.30 -1.15 -3.83
CA ASN A 83 10.94 -0.93 -4.39
C ASN A 83 9.92 -2.05 -4.12
N THR A 84 10.12 -2.79 -3.04
CA THR A 84 9.13 -3.71 -2.49
C THR A 84 8.86 -3.34 -1.03
N ILE A 85 7.66 -3.64 -0.56
CA ILE A 85 7.31 -3.56 0.85
C ILE A 85 7.11 -4.99 1.34
N GLY A 86 7.63 -5.34 2.51
CA GLY A 86 7.62 -6.71 2.99
C GLY A 86 7.94 -6.80 4.46
N VAL A 87 8.14 -8.03 4.93
CA VAL A 87 8.50 -8.33 6.33
C VAL A 87 9.79 -9.15 6.35
N ASP A 88 10.54 -9.04 7.43
CA ASP A 88 11.59 -10.02 7.71
C ASP A 88 11.00 -11.13 8.58
N PHE A 89 10.97 -12.36 8.07
CA PHE A 89 10.46 -13.52 8.81
C PHE A 89 11.39 -13.96 9.95
N GLY A 90 12.60 -13.41 10.03
CA GLY A 90 13.60 -13.75 11.03
C GLY A 90 14.22 -15.13 10.78
N GLY A 91 15.55 -15.18 10.75
CA GLY A 91 16.29 -16.43 10.60
C GLY A 91 17.66 -16.23 9.96
N ASP A 92 17.72 -15.38 8.92
CA ASP A 92 18.93 -14.88 8.26
C ASP A 92 18.52 -13.70 7.35
N ALA A 93 19.42 -12.78 6.99
CA ALA A 93 19.11 -11.62 6.13
C ALA A 93 18.54 -11.99 4.73
N SER A 94 18.53 -13.27 4.36
CA SER A 94 17.87 -13.81 3.17
C SER A 94 16.38 -14.11 3.35
N SER A 95 15.78 -13.89 4.52
CA SER A 95 14.36 -14.17 4.81
C SER A 95 13.40 -12.99 4.57
N PHE A 96 13.81 -11.99 3.80
CA PHE A 96 12.91 -10.89 3.42
C PHE A 96 11.79 -11.42 2.51
N ALA A 97 10.55 -11.28 2.98
CA ALA A 97 9.37 -11.66 2.24
C ALA A 97 8.62 -10.43 1.75
N GLY A 98 8.65 -10.23 0.44
CA GLY A 98 7.96 -9.12 -0.20
C GLY A 98 6.45 -9.37 -0.28
N MET A 99 5.71 -8.27 -0.25
CA MET A 99 4.28 -8.23 -0.47
C MET A 99 3.98 -8.52 -1.93
N VAL A 100 3.21 -9.57 -2.19
CA VAL A 100 2.78 -9.99 -3.51
C VAL A 100 1.31 -9.62 -3.68
N VAL A 101 1.03 -8.61 -4.51
CA VAL A 101 -0.34 -8.23 -4.90
C VAL A 101 -0.79 -9.05 -6.12
N PRO A 102 -1.79 -9.92 -5.98
CA PRO A 102 -2.27 -10.74 -7.09
C PRO A 102 -3.13 -9.92 -8.07
N TRP A 103 -2.55 -9.49 -9.20
CA TRP A 103 -3.32 -8.89 -10.30
C TRP A 103 -3.85 -9.97 -11.26
N ARG A 104 -5.02 -9.73 -11.86
CA ARG A 104 -5.48 -10.41 -13.08
C ARG A 104 -5.55 -9.42 -14.23
N GLY A 105 -5.34 -9.91 -15.46
CA GLY A 105 -5.24 -9.13 -16.69
C GLY A 105 -6.44 -8.21 -17.01
N PRO A 106 -6.46 -7.58 -18.19
CA PRO A 106 -7.19 -6.33 -18.47
C PRO A 106 -8.74 -6.40 -18.54
N ALA A 107 -9.41 -7.31 -17.84
CA ALA A 107 -10.86 -7.46 -17.95
C ALA A 107 -11.59 -7.48 -16.59
N MET A 108 -11.89 -6.27 -16.12
CA MET A 108 -13.05 -5.85 -15.33
C MET A 108 -13.26 -6.39 -13.90
N VAL A 109 -12.67 -7.53 -13.52
CA VAL A 109 -12.92 -8.15 -12.20
C VAL A 109 -11.60 -8.40 -11.46
N PRO A 110 -11.43 -7.86 -10.23
CA PRO A 110 -10.26 -8.13 -9.41
C PRO A 110 -10.21 -9.60 -8.97
N SER A 111 -9.03 -10.06 -8.56
CA SER A 111 -8.77 -11.48 -8.34
C SER A 111 -9.53 -12.09 -7.15
N GLY A 112 -10.02 -11.27 -6.21
CA GLY A 112 -10.56 -11.74 -4.93
C GLY A 112 -9.54 -12.42 -4.04
N ARG A 113 -8.27 -12.40 -4.45
CA ARG A 113 -7.20 -13.08 -3.75
C ARG A 113 -6.60 -12.15 -2.70
N PRO A 114 -6.21 -12.71 -1.55
CA PRO A 114 -5.51 -11.93 -0.57
C PRO A 114 -4.13 -11.51 -1.09
N VAL A 115 -3.65 -10.39 -0.56
CA VAL A 115 -2.25 -10.02 -0.64
C VAL A 115 -1.44 -11.02 0.19
N GLU A 116 -0.36 -11.53 -0.40
CA GLU A 116 0.50 -12.52 0.23
C GLU A 116 1.87 -11.91 0.58
N LEU A 117 2.62 -12.59 1.45
CA LEU A 117 4.03 -12.35 1.72
C LEU A 117 4.81 -13.59 1.32
N LYS A 118 5.90 -13.44 0.55
CA LYS A 118 6.73 -14.56 0.08
C LYS A 118 8.21 -14.20 0.06
N CYS A 119 9.08 -15.07 0.56
CA CYS A 119 10.53 -14.93 0.39
C CYS A 119 10.92 -14.87 -1.08
N GLU A 120 11.94 -14.06 -1.39
CA GLU A 120 12.54 -13.93 -2.74
C GLU A 120 11.54 -13.49 -3.84
N ASP A 121 10.34 -13.08 -3.44
CA ASP A 121 9.26 -12.61 -4.30
C ASP A 121 8.67 -11.35 -3.67
N GLY A 122 8.04 -10.52 -4.49
CA GLY A 122 7.55 -9.22 -4.06
C GLY A 122 7.16 -8.37 -5.24
N THR A 123 6.02 -7.71 -5.14
CA THR A 123 5.56 -6.83 -6.21
C THR A 123 6.44 -5.59 -6.27
N GLN A 124 7.27 -5.59 -7.32
CA GLN A 124 8.14 -4.48 -7.68
C GLN A 124 7.33 -3.23 -7.97
N GLY A 125 7.79 -2.10 -7.45
CA GLY A 125 7.15 -0.81 -7.61
C GLY A 125 6.36 -0.39 -6.40
N LEU A 126 5.92 -1.27 -5.49
CA LEU A 126 5.25 -0.80 -4.27
C LEU A 126 6.13 0.22 -3.52
N THR A 127 5.66 1.46 -3.47
CA THR A 127 6.38 2.61 -2.89
C THR A 127 5.63 3.12 -1.68
N LEU A 128 6.40 3.63 -0.72
CA LEU A 128 5.86 4.33 0.45
C LEU A 128 6.17 5.82 0.32
N ASN A 129 5.17 6.68 0.51
CA ASN A 129 5.37 8.11 0.68
C ASN A 129 4.49 8.66 1.83
N ASP A 130 4.50 9.98 2.03
CA ASP A 130 3.76 10.65 3.11
C ASP A 130 2.24 10.40 3.06
N ASN A 131 1.71 10.07 1.88
CA ASN A 131 0.30 9.78 1.67
C ASN A 131 0.00 8.27 1.71
N GLY A 132 0.96 7.40 2.03
CA GLY A 132 0.72 5.96 2.16
C GLY A 132 1.46 5.07 1.17
N VAL A 133 0.96 3.84 1.04
CA VAL A 133 1.47 2.82 0.10
C VAL A 133 0.85 3.04 -1.27
N TYR A 134 1.70 3.09 -2.29
CA TYR A 134 1.34 3.31 -3.67
C TYR A 134 1.93 2.25 -4.59
N TYR A 135 1.21 1.94 -5.66
CA TYR A 135 1.70 1.11 -6.75
C TYR A 135 1.89 1.95 -8.04
N PRO A 136 3.12 2.35 -8.39
CA PRO A 136 3.47 3.09 -9.59
C PRO A 136 3.83 2.17 -10.78
N GLY A 137 3.23 2.44 -11.94
CA GLY A 137 3.64 1.97 -13.27
C GLY A 137 3.41 0.47 -13.51
N GLU A 138 2.41 0.02 -14.28
CA GLU A 138 2.02 0.45 -15.62
C GLU A 138 0.49 0.48 -15.83
N MET A 139 0.05 1.39 -16.70
CA MET A 139 -1.29 1.57 -17.30
C MET A 139 -2.37 2.30 -16.47
N GLY A 140 -2.35 3.64 -16.53
CA GLY A 140 -3.45 4.55 -16.14
C GLY A 140 -2.95 5.96 -15.74
N PRO A 141 -3.73 7.04 -15.97
CA PRO A 141 -3.27 8.42 -15.73
C PRO A 141 -3.29 8.89 -14.27
N ASP A 142 -3.97 8.21 -13.33
CA ASP A 142 -4.12 8.68 -11.93
C ASP A 142 -4.20 7.51 -10.91
N PHE A 143 -3.07 6.92 -10.52
CA PHE A 143 -2.91 5.80 -9.56
C PHE A 143 -3.34 4.42 -10.09
N ASN A 144 -2.38 3.49 -10.29
CA ASN A 144 -2.60 2.28 -11.08
C ASN A 144 -3.06 1.04 -10.29
N GLY A 145 -3.85 1.25 -9.25
CA GLY A 145 -4.51 0.23 -8.45
C GLY A 145 -4.69 0.70 -7.01
N ALA A 146 -5.57 0.05 -6.26
CA ALA A 146 -5.78 0.38 -4.86
C ALA A 146 -6.04 -0.87 -4.02
N PHE A 147 -5.85 -0.69 -2.71
CA PHE A 147 -6.12 -1.72 -1.73
C PHE A 147 -7.58 -1.70 -1.32
N MET A 148 -8.10 -2.87 -1.03
CA MET A 148 -9.41 -3.06 -0.44
C MET A 148 -9.34 -4.14 0.62
N VAL A 149 -10.23 -4.08 1.58
CA VAL A 149 -10.40 -5.09 2.61
C VAL A 149 -11.69 -5.83 2.35
N CYS A 150 -11.58 -7.14 2.27
CA CYS A 150 -12.71 -8.03 2.04
C CYS A 150 -12.88 -8.93 3.25
N GLU A 151 -14.12 -9.32 3.54
CA GLU A 151 -14.41 -10.39 4.49
C GLU A 151 -14.70 -11.67 3.73
N ASP A 152 -13.93 -12.73 4.00
CA ASP A 152 -14.29 -14.10 3.66
C ASP A 152 -14.20 -14.95 4.92
N GLY A 153 -15.34 -15.33 5.48
CA GLY A 153 -15.40 -15.99 6.78
C GLY A 153 -15.22 -15.04 7.97
N ALA A 154 -14.32 -15.38 8.90
CA ALA A 154 -14.22 -14.72 10.20
C ALA A 154 -13.18 -13.58 10.25
N GLU A 155 -12.23 -13.54 9.31
CA GLU A 155 -11.11 -12.60 9.36
C GLU A 155 -11.07 -11.73 8.10
N PRO A 156 -11.03 -10.38 8.23
CA PRO A 156 -10.87 -9.49 7.10
C PRO A 156 -9.44 -9.61 6.53
N PHE A 157 -9.35 -9.77 5.21
CA PHE A 157 -8.08 -9.89 4.51
C PHE A 157 -7.83 -8.70 3.58
N LEU A 158 -6.55 -8.39 3.37
CA LEU A 158 -6.15 -7.36 2.43
C LEU A 158 -6.21 -7.90 1.01
N SER A 159 -6.81 -7.17 0.08
CA SER A 159 -6.82 -7.47 -1.35
C SER A 159 -6.45 -6.23 -2.16
N PHE A 160 -6.22 -6.42 -3.45
CA PHE A 160 -5.80 -5.39 -4.37
C PHE A 160 -6.60 -5.49 -5.68
N TYR A 161 -6.95 -4.33 -6.23
CA TYR A 161 -7.52 -4.22 -7.58
C TYR A 161 -6.71 -3.25 -8.42
N GLY A 162 -6.47 -3.63 -9.67
CA GLY A 162 -5.70 -2.82 -10.62
C GLY A 162 -6.52 -1.72 -11.26
N TRP A 163 -5.85 -0.83 -11.99
CA TRP A 163 -6.50 0.18 -12.81
C TRP A 163 -7.50 -0.43 -13.80
N GLY A 164 -8.63 0.26 -14.01
CA GLY A 164 -9.72 -0.22 -14.87
C GLY A 164 -10.57 -1.35 -14.26
N GLN A 165 -10.20 -1.86 -13.09
CA GLN A 165 -11.04 -2.78 -12.30
C GLN A 165 -11.91 -1.99 -11.32
N ARG A 166 -13.07 -2.55 -11.01
CA ARG A 166 -13.88 -2.07 -9.88
C ARG A 166 -13.47 -2.81 -8.60
N PRO A 167 -13.62 -2.20 -7.41
CA PRO A 167 -13.52 -2.95 -6.16
C PRO A 167 -14.48 -4.14 -6.15
N LEU A 168 -14.20 -5.12 -5.29
CA LEU A 168 -15.10 -6.24 -5.10
C LEU A 168 -16.33 -5.83 -4.30
N TRP A 169 -17.46 -6.43 -4.70
CA TRP A 169 -18.70 -6.29 -3.97
C TRP A 169 -18.54 -6.76 -2.52
N GLY A 170 -18.92 -5.90 -1.57
CA GLY A 170 -18.81 -6.19 -0.14
C GLY A 170 -17.43 -5.95 0.45
N CYS A 171 -16.51 -5.31 -0.29
CA CYS A 171 -15.22 -4.89 0.25
C CYS A 171 -15.18 -3.38 0.49
N THR A 172 -14.27 -2.97 1.37
CA THR A 172 -14.02 -1.57 1.71
C THR A 172 -12.72 -1.12 1.05
N VAL A 173 -12.76 -0.05 0.25
CA VAL A 173 -11.55 0.55 -0.33
C VAL A 173 -10.81 1.34 0.74
N ILE A 174 -9.51 1.14 0.81
CA ILE A 174 -8.65 1.73 1.83
C ILE A 174 -7.41 2.37 1.23
N GLN A 175 -6.80 3.25 2.02
CA GLN A 175 -5.42 3.70 1.86
C GLN A 175 -4.60 3.12 3.01
N LEU A 176 -3.49 2.46 2.71
CA LEU A 176 -2.55 2.00 3.72
C LEU A 176 -1.60 3.13 4.06
N LEU A 177 -1.58 3.59 5.31
CA LEU A 177 -0.66 4.64 5.74
C LEU A 177 0.40 4.08 6.68
N PRO A 178 1.65 4.57 6.62
CA PRO A 178 2.68 4.18 7.58
C PRO A 178 2.46 4.82 8.94
N ILE A 179 2.71 4.04 9.99
CA ILE A 179 2.87 4.50 11.37
C ILE A 179 4.28 4.09 11.82
N TYR A 180 5.02 5.05 12.39
CA TYR A 180 6.41 4.88 12.84
C TYR A 180 6.51 4.85 14.36
#